data_AF-A0A1S5Y2P4-F1
#
_entry.id   AF-A0A1S5Y2P4-F1
#
_cell.length_a   1.000
_cell.length_b   1.000
_cell.length_c   1.000
_cell.angle_alpha   90.00
_cell.angle_beta   90.00
_cell.angle_gamma   90.00
#
_symmetry.space_group_name_H-M   'P 1'
#
loop_
_entity.id
_entity.type
_entity.pdbx_description
1 polymer ?
#
loop_
_entity_poly.entity_id
_entity_poly.type
_entity_poly.pdbx_seq_one_letter_code
_entity_poly.pdbx_strand_id
1 'polypeptide(L)'
;MTTQVPPSALLPLNPEQLARLQAATTDLTPTQLAWVSGYFWGVLNQQPAALAATPAPAAEMPGITIISASQTGNARRVAEALRDDLLAAKLNVKLV
;
A
#
# COMPACT_ATOMS: atom_id res chain seq x y z
N MET A 1 42.59 8.11 -22.99
CA MET A 1 41.72 9.28 -22.79
C MET A 1 40.42 8.78 -22.19
N THR A 2 40.14 9.10 -20.93
CA THR A 2 38.91 8.68 -20.23
C THR A 2 37.81 9.70 -20.55
N THR A 3 36.88 9.33 -21.43
CA THR A 3 35.65 10.11 -21.66
C THR A 3 34.85 10.13 -20.37
N GLN A 4 34.93 11.23 -19.63
CA GLN A 4 34.08 11.48 -18.47
C GLN A 4 32.64 11.59 -18.97
N VAL A 5 31.83 10.57 -18.68
CA VAL A 5 30.39 10.62 -18.97
C VAL A 5 29.80 11.72 -18.08
N PRO A 6 29.17 12.76 -18.64
CA PRO A 6 28.57 13.81 -17.83
C PRO A 6 27.51 13.20 -16.90
N PRO A 7 27.42 13.65 -15.63
CA PRO A 7 26.48 13.10 -14.64
C PRO A 7 25.00 13.15 -15.08
N SER A 8 24.70 13.93 -16.14
CA SER A 8 23.42 13.97 -16.84
C SER A 8 23.01 12.62 -17.47
N ALA A 9 23.93 11.69 -17.68
CA ALA A 9 23.64 10.38 -18.28
C ALA A 9 22.93 9.38 -17.33
N LEU A 10 22.73 9.75 -16.06
CA LEU A 10 22.09 8.90 -15.04
C LEU A 10 20.65 9.30 -14.73
N LEU A 11 20.16 10.41 -15.29
CA LEU A 11 18.78 10.84 -15.11
C LEU A 11 17.91 10.28 -16.25
N PRO A 12 16.71 9.75 -15.96
CA PRO A 12 15.78 9.30 -16.99
C PRO A 12 15.17 10.46 -17.81
N LEU A 13 15.62 11.70 -17.58
CA LEU A 13 15.15 12.92 -18.22
C LEU A 13 16.33 13.62 -18.92
N ASN A 14 16.10 14.11 -20.13
CA ASN A 14 17.07 14.98 -20.80
C ASN A 14 17.07 16.41 -20.19
N PRO A 15 18.10 17.22 -20.45
CA PRO A 15 18.23 18.57 -19.85
C PRO A 15 17.02 19.48 -20.12
N GLU A 16 16.44 19.42 -21.32
CA GLU A 16 15.27 20.23 -21.67
C GLU A 16 13.98 19.79 -20.95
N GLN A 17 13.83 18.48 -20.69
CA GLN A 17 12.74 17.94 -19.86
C GLN A 17 12.91 18.36 -18.40
N LEU A 18 14.13 18.30 -17.88
CA LEU A 18 14.44 18.74 -16.52
C LEU A 18 14.18 20.25 -16.33
N ALA A 19 14.64 21.08 -17.27
CA ALA A 19 14.43 22.53 -17.22
C ALA A 19 12.93 22.89 -17.22
N ARG A 20 12.12 22.21 -18.05
CA ARG A 20 10.66 22.39 -18.07
C ARG A 20 10.01 21.97 -16.76
N LEU A 21 10.43 20.85 -16.18
CA LEU A 21 9.92 20.39 -14.89
C LEU A 21 10.25 21.40 -13.78
N GLN A 22 11.51 21.86 -13.70
CA GLN A 22 11.94 22.84 -12.71
C GLN A 22 11.20 24.18 -12.84
N ALA A 23 10.97 24.65 -14.06
CA ALA A 23 10.19 25.86 -14.31
C ALA A 23 8.72 25.69 -13.86
N ALA A 24 8.12 24.52 -14.08
CA ALA A 24 6.75 24.24 -13.68
C ALA A 24 6.59 24.05 -12.15
N THR A 25 7.66 23.67 -11.43
CA THR A 25 7.61 23.39 -9.99
C THR A 25 8.19 24.51 -9.11
N THR A 26 8.89 25.49 -9.69
CA THR A 26 9.63 26.54 -8.96
C THR A 26 8.75 27.38 -8.05
N ASP A 27 7.57 27.79 -8.52
CA ASP A 27 6.68 28.70 -7.77
C ASP A 27 5.63 27.96 -6.94
N LEU A 28 5.74 26.62 -6.86
CA LEU A 28 4.78 25.80 -6.13
C LEU A 28 5.14 25.71 -4.65
N THR A 29 4.12 25.87 -3.80
CA THR A 29 4.24 25.60 -2.36
C THR A 29 4.45 24.10 -2.10
N PRO A 30 4.96 23.70 -0.92
CA PRO A 30 5.12 22.28 -0.57
C PRO A 30 3.82 21.46 -0.70
N THR A 31 2.67 22.04 -0.33
CA THR A 31 1.37 21.39 -0.45
C THR A 31 0.94 21.20 -1.92
N GLN A 32 1.22 22.18 -2.78
CA GLN A 32 0.93 22.08 -4.21
C GLN A 32 1.83 21.04 -4.89
N LEU A 33 3.11 20.97 -4.50
CA LEU A 33 4.02 19.92 -4.96
C LEU A 33 3.54 18.52 -4.57
N ALA A 34 3.06 18.35 -3.33
CA ALA A 34 2.48 17.08 -2.89
C ALA A 34 1.25 16.70 -3.74
N TRP A 35 0.37 17.64 -4.05
CA TRP A 35 -0.78 17.41 -4.94
C TRP A 35 -0.34 17.02 -6.37
N VAL A 36 0.65 17.73 -6.95
CA VAL A 36 1.20 17.42 -8.28
C VAL A 36 1.83 16.03 -8.32
N SER A 37 2.48 15.60 -7.23
CA SER A 37 3.02 14.23 -7.14
C SER A 37 1.92 13.16 -7.23
N GLY A 38 0.77 13.40 -6.60
CA GLY A 38 -0.42 12.55 -6.70
C GLY A 38 -1.03 12.56 -8.10
N TYR A 39 -1.04 13.72 -8.79
CA TYR A 39 -1.49 13.81 -10.17
C TYR A 39 -0.61 12.97 -11.11
N PHE A 40 0.72 13.07 -11.01
CA PHE A 40 1.62 12.24 -11.80
C PHE A 40 1.49 10.75 -11.48
N TRP A 41 1.28 10.40 -10.22
CA TRP A 41 0.95 9.03 -9.84
C TRP A 41 -0.34 8.56 -10.53
N GLY A 42 -1.37 9.40 -10.57
CA GLY A 42 -2.59 9.15 -11.31
C GLY A 42 -2.33 8.90 -12.79
N VAL A 43 -1.60 9.80 -13.46
CA VAL A 43 -1.24 9.68 -14.89
C VAL A 43 -0.48 8.39 -15.19
N LEU A 44 0.48 8.00 -14.34
CA LEU A 44 1.22 6.74 -14.47
C LEU A 44 0.31 5.51 -14.39
N ASN A 45 -0.74 5.59 -13.57
CA ASN A 45 -1.69 4.51 -13.33
C ASN A 45 -2.97 4.61 -14.20
N GLN A 46 -3.00 5.47 -15.23
CA GLN A 46 -4.09 5.57 -16.22
C GLN A 46 -4.05 4.38 -17.20
N GLN A 47 -4.05 3.15 -16.68
CA GLN A 47 -4.31 1.95 -17.49
C GLN A 47 -5.77 2.04 -18.00
N PRO A 48 -6.06 1.83 -19.29
CA PRO A 48 -7.42 1.89 -19.82
C PRO A 48 -8.19 0.62 -19.40
N ALA A 49 -8.65 0.62 -18.16
CA ALA A 49 -9.79 -0.12 -17.58
C ALA A 49 -9.56 -0.27 -16.07
N ALA A 50 -9.77 0.81 -15.31
CA ALA A 50 -10.43 0.75 -14.01
C ALA A 50 -10.76 2.17 -13.54
N LEU A 51 -11.81 2.74 -14.11
CA LEU A 51 -12.67 3.69 -13.39
C LEU A 51 -13.45 2.96 -12.28
N ALA A 52 -12.77 2.15 -11.48
CA ALA A 52 -13.17 1.93 -10.13
C ALA A 52 -12.25 2.83 -9.32
N ALA A 53 -12.82 3.88 -8.71
CA ALA A 53 -12.40 4.14 -7.35
C ALA A 53 -12.51 2.79 -6.65
N THR A 54 -11.41 2.04 -6.57
CA THR A 54 -11.35 0.92 -5.65
C THR A 54 -11.70 1.57 -4.32
N PRO A 55 -12.80 1.17 -3.67
CA PRO A 55 -12.92 1.47 -2.25
C PRO A 55 -11.57 1.05 -1.67
N ALA A 56 -10.95 1.89 -0.82
CA ALA A 56 -9.85 1.40 -0.01
C ALA A 56 -10.27 0.01 0.47
N PRO A 57 -9.51 -1.07 0.16
CA PRO A 57 -9.94 -2.40 0.55
C PRO A 57 -10.28 -2.27 2.02
N ALA A 58 -11.54 -2.52 2.37
CA ALA A 58 -11.97 -2.44 3.75
C ALA A 58 -10.95 -3.26 4.50
N ALA A 59 -10.18 -2.62 5.39
CA ALA A 59 -9.04 -3.28 6.02
C ALA A 59 -9.58 -4.59 6.57
N GLU A 60 -9.25 -5.70 5.89
CA GLU A 60 -9.78 -6.99 6.28
C GLU A 60 -9.23 -7.19 7.68
N MET A 61 -10.14 -7.19 8.66
CA MET A 61 -9.75 -7.39 10.04
C MET A 61 -8.92 -8.68 10.06
N PRO A 62 -7.65 -8.63 10.53
CA PRO A 62 -6.76 -9.78 10.48
C PRO A 62 -7.48 -10.99 11.09
N GLY A 63 -7.65 -12.05 10.32
CA GLY A 63 -8.33 -13.25 10.78
C GLY A 63 -7.57 -13.87 11.96
N ILE A 64 -8.27 -14.18 13.04
CA ILE A 64 -7.69 -14.80 14.23
C ILE A 64 -7.71 -16.32 14.02
N THR A 65 -6.54 -16.96 14.05
CA THR A 65 -6.45 -18.44 14.00
C THR A 65 -6.13 -18.97 15.39
N ILE A 66 -7.03 -19.78 15.94
CA ILE A 66 -6.82 -20.51 17.19
C ILE A 66 -6.36 -21.91 16.84
N ILE A 67 -5.23 -22.37 17.38
CA ILE A 67 -4.73 -23.73 17.21
C ILE A 67 -4.88 -24.45 18.54
N SER A 68 -5.60 -25.57 18.54
CA SER A 68 -5.78 -26.40 19.73
C SER A 68 -5.22 -27.80 19.54
N ALA A 69 -4.35 -28.22 20.46
CA ALA A 69 -3.92 -29.61 20.57
C ALA A 69 -4.30 -30.09 21.97
N SER A 70 -5.12 -31.14 22.07
CA SER A 70 -5.56 -31.66 23.35
C SER A 70 -5.62 -33.18 23.35
N GLN A 71 -5.05 -33.80 24.39
CA GLN A 71 -5.12 -35.24 24.60
C GLN A 71 -6.42 -35.64 25.32
N THR A 72 -6.82 -34.86 26.33
CA THR A 72 -8.00 -35.13 27.18
C THR A 72 -9.17 -34.16 26.93
N GLY A 73 -9.03 -33.27 25.94
CA GLY A 73 -10.09 -32.34 25.52
C GLY A 73 -10.16 -31.02 26.29
N ASN A 74 -9.39 -30.85 27.39
CA ASN A 74 -9.45 -29.61 28.17
C ASN A 74 -9.04 -28.37 27.35
N ALA A 75 -7.94 -28.47 26.61
CA ALA A 75 -7.46 -27.37 25.77
C ALA A 75 -8.40 -27.09 24.58
N ARG A 76 -9.09 -28.12 24.08
CA ARG A 76 -10.10 -27.94 23.01
C ARG A 76 -11.29 -27.14 23.50
N ARG A 77 -11.81 -27.45 24.69
CA ARG A 77 -12.95 -26.74 25.29
C ARG A 77 -12.65 -25.27 25.56
N VAL A 78 -11.43 -24.96 26.01
CA VAL A 78 -10.97 -23.57 26.22
C VAL A 78 -10.87 -22.82 24.89
N ALA A 79 -10.36 -23.48 23.85
CA ALA A 79 -10.26 -22.89 22.52
C ALA A 79 -11.64 -22.64 21.88
N GLU A 80 -12.62 -23.50 22.15
CA GLU A 80 -14.01 -23.33 21.73
C GLU A 80 -14.69 -22.15 22.45
N ALA A 81 -14.52 -22.04 23.77
CA ALA A 81 -15.01 -20.89 24.53
C ALA A 81 -14.42 -19.57 24.01
N LEU A 82 -13.10 -19.53 23.78
CA LEU A 82 -12.44 -18.36 23.21
C LEU A 82 -12.93 -18.04 21.80
N ARG A 83 -13.17 -19.05 20.95
CA ARG A 83 -13.76 -18.86 19.62
C ARG A 83 -15.12 -18.17 19.73
N ASP A 84 -15.97 -18.64 20.65
CA ASP A 84 -17.33 -18.13 20.81
C ASP A 84 -17.33 -16.68 21.33
N ASP A 85 -16.42 -16.34 22.26
CA ASP A 85 -16.21 -14.97 22.74
C ASP A 85 -15.77 -14.03 21.59
N LEU A 86 -14.85 -14.48 20.72
CA LEU A 86 -14.37 -13.70 19.58
C LEU A 86 -15.46 -13.53 18.50
N LEU A 87 -16.29 -14.55 18.28
CA LEU A 87 -17.46 -14.45 17.41
C LEU A 87 -18.50 -13.46 17.95
N ALA A 88 -18.74 -13.46 19.27
CA ALA A 88 -19.63 -12.49 19.92
C ALA A 88 -19.10 -11.05 19.78
N ALA A 89 -17.78 -10.87 19.79
CA ALA A 89 -17.11 -9.61 19.49
C ALA A 89 -17.10 -9.23 17.98
N LYS A 90 -17.75 -10.03 17.13
CA LYS A 90 -17.81 -9.87 15.66
C LYS A 90 -16.44 -9.91 14.97
N LEU A 91 -15.52 -10.71 15.51
CA LEU A 91 -14.19 -10.93 14.95
C LEU A 91 -14.20 -12.16 14.02
N ASN A 92 -13.41 -12.11 12.95
CA ASN A 92 -13.23 -13.24 12.04
C ASN A 92 -12.28 -14.26 12.68
N VAL A 93 -12.78 -15.46 13.03
CA VAL A 93 -11.99 -16.47 13.74
C VAL A 93 -12.09 -17.86 13.10
N LYS A 94 -10.98 -18.60 13.11
CA LYS A 94 -10.90 -20.00 12.69
C LYS A 94 -10.21 -20.83 13.77
N LEU A 95 -10.90 -21.86 14.27
CA LEU A 95 -10.32 -22.85 15.17
C LEU A 95 -9.81 -24.04 14.34
N VAL A 96 -8.53 -24.37 14.52
CA VAL A 96 -7.85 -25.56 13.98
C VAL A 96 -7.67 -26.55 15.13
#